data_AF-A0A3C1Y9R5-F1
#
_entry.id   AF-A0A3C1Y9R5-F1
#
_cell.length_a   1.000
_cell.length_b   1.000
_cell.length_c   1.000
_cell.angle_alpha   90.00
_cell.angle_beta   90.00
_cell.angle_gamma   90.00
#
_symmetry.space_group_name_H-M   'P 1'
#
loop_
_entity.id
_entity.type
_entity.pdbx_description
1 polymer ?
#
loop_
_entity_poly.entity_id
_entity_poly.type
_entity_poly.pdbx_seq_one_letter_code
_entity_poly.pdbx_strand_id
1 'polypeptide(L)'
;MAKIGDIVRFLSSTGGGRIVKIDGQIAHVEEEDGFVTPVLLKELVVVRAAGDEAVRADAFGGTRRAKEEVKAKEQSKFVPTQVPEQPKAPVTEETATGNRMNVTLAYLPVELKHLNTTQFEAYLVNDSNYF
;
A
#
# COMPACT_ATOMS: atom_id res chain seq x y z
N MET A 1 -15.81 13.28 -14.99
CA MET A 1 -15.42 14.65 -15.39
C MET A 1 -15.55 15.52 -14.15
N ALA A 2 -14.50 16.28 -13.82
CA ALA A 2 -14.50 17.16 -12.66
C ALA A 2 -15.48 18.33 -12.86
N LYS A 3 -16.25 18.64 -11.82
CA LYS A 3 -17.24 19.72 -11.79
C LYS A 3 -16.83 20.79 -10.77
N ILE A 4 -17.43 21.97 -10.89
CA ILE A 4 -17.25 23.05 -9.92
C ILE A 4 -17.77 22.56 -8.56
N GLY A 5 -16.93 22.68 -7.53
CA GLY A 5 -17.22 22.25 -6.17
C GLY A 5 -16.65 20.89 -5.79
N ASP A 6 -16.07 20.12 -6.73
CA ASP A 6 -15.46 18.82 -6.45
C ASP A 6 -14.17 18.99 -5.64
N ILE A 7 -13.90 18.03 -4.74
CA ILE A 7 -12.62 17.92 -4.05
C ILE A 7 -11.70 17.05 -4.90
N VAL A 8 -10.60 17.64 -5.33
CA VAL A 8 -9.63 17.05 -6.25
C VAL A 8 -8.26 16.95 -5.59
N ARG A 9 -7.51 15.91 -5.98
CA ARG A 9 -6.09 15.76 -5.66
C ARG A 9 -5.27 16.02 -6.91
N PHE A 10 -4.12 16.66 -6.75
CA PHE A 10 -3.18 16.82 -7.83
C PHE A 10 -2.55 15.47 -8.20
N LEU A 11 -2.28 15.27 -9.49
CA LEU A 11 -1.56 14.08 -9.96
C LEU A 11 -0.06 14.16 -9.62
N SER A 12 0.48 15.38 -9.54
CA SER A 12 1.90 15.68 -9.31
C SER A 12 2.33 15.71 -7.84
N SER A 13 1.38 15.83 -6.89
CA SER A 13 1.70 15.92 -5.46
C SER A 13 0.62 15.32 -4.56
N THR A 14 0.92 15.13 -3.27
CA THR A 14 -0.03 14.70 -2.24
C THR A 14 -0.95 15.83 -1.76
N GLY A 15 -0.93 16.99 -2.40
CA GLY A 15 -1.83 18.10 -2.14
C GLY A 15 -3.17 17.96 -2.88
N GLY A 16 -4.17 18.69 -2.43
CA GLY A 16 -5.49 18.72 -3.04
C GLY A 16 -6.27 19.94 -2.59
N GLY A 17 -7.41 20.16 -3.24
CA GLY A 17 -8.27 21.30 -2.93
C GLY A 17 -9.61 21.19 -3.62
N ARG A 18 -10.41 22.24 -3.53
CA ARG A 18 -11.75 22.32 -4.11
C ARG A 18 -11.74 23.13 -5.40
N ILE A 19 -12.40 22.65 -6.44
CA ILE A 19 -12.54 23.44 -7.67
C ILE A 19 -13.54 24.58 -7.45
N VAL A 20 -13.07 25.82 -7.57
CA VAL A 20 -13.91 27.04 -7.45
C VAL A 20 -14.40 27.51 -8.80
N LYS A 21 -13.58 27.37 -9.84
CA LYS A 21 -13.90 27.82 -11.20
C LYS A 21 -13.22 26.92 -12.22
N ILE A 22 -13.89 26.68 -13.35
CA ILE A 22 -13.31 26.02 -14.52
C ILE A 22 -13.37 27.00 -15.68
N ASP A 23 -12.23 27.29 -16.30
CA ASP A 23 -12.08 28.13 -17.47
C ASP A 23 -11.44 27.32 -18.61
N GLY A 24 -12.28 26.77 -19.48
CA GLY A 24 -11.87 25.87 -20.56
C GLY A 24 -11.16 24.62 -20.03
N GLN A 25 -9.83 24.54 -20.21
CA GLN A 25 -9.00 23.43 -19.76
C GLN A 25 -8.29 23.67 -18.41
N ILE A 26 -8.44 24.86 -17.84
CA ILE A 26 -7.81 25.26 -16.57
C ILE A 26 -8.88 25.22 -15.47
N ALA A 27 -8.58 24.56 -14.37
CA ALA A 27 -9.37 24.56 -13.16
C ALA A 27 -8.66 25.35 -12.06
N HIS A 28 -9.37 26.27 -11.44
CA HIS A 28 -8.92 26.99 -10.26
C HIS A 28 -9.26 26.18 -9.02
N VAL A 29 -8.23 25.68 -8.36
CA VAL A 29 -8.34 24.86 -7.15
C VAL A 29 -7.99 25.72 -5.94
N GLU A 30 -8.94 25.84 -5.01
CA GLU A 30 -8.74 26.46 -3.70
C GLU A 30 -8.27 25.40 -2.71
N GLU A 31 -7.07 25.60 -2.17
CA GLU A 31 -6.46 24.73 -1.16
C GLU A 31 -7.02 25.04 0.25
N GLU A 32 -6.72 24.20 1.24
CA GLU A 32 -7.21 24.41 2.62
C GLU A 32 -6.76 25.75 3.23
N ASP A 33 -5.64 26.30 2.75
CA ASP A 33 -5.10 27.61 3.15
C ASP A 33 -5.79 28.80 2.46
N GLY A 34 -6.83 28.57 1.64
CA GLY A 34 -7.59 29.61 0.94
C GLY A 34 -6.85 30.23 -0.26
N PHE A 35 -5.73 29.64 -0.68
CA PHE A 35 -4.99 30.04 -1.87
C PHE A 35 -5.58 29.38 -3.12
N VAL A 36 -5.64 30.13 -4.22
CA VAL A 36 -6.23 29.67 -5.49
C VAL A 36 -5.14 29.44 -6.53
N THR A 37 -4.92 28.19 -6.89
CA THR A 37 -3.91 27.76 -7.87
C THR A 37 -4.59 27.34 -9.19
N PRO A 38 -4.22 27.91 -10.35
CA PRO A 38 -4.70 27.45 -11.64
C PRO A 38 -3.95 26.18 -12.08
N VAL A 39 -4.68 25.08 -12.28
CA VAL A 39 -4.12 23.76 -12.66
C VAL A 39 -4.88 23.17 -13.84
N LEU A 40 -4.22 22.37 -14.68
CA LEU A 40 -4.87 21.74 -15.84
C LEU A 40 -5.84 20.64 -15.41
N LEU A 41 -7.01 20.56 -16.06
CA LEU A 41 -8.02 19.52 -15.77
C LEU A 41 -7.50 18.08 -15.89
N LYS A 42 -6.47 17.84 -16.72
CA LYS A 42 -5.85 16.52 -16.89
C LYS A 42 -4.99 16.09 -15.71
N GLU A 43 -4.57 17.04 -14.89
CA GLU A 43 -3.70 16.81 -13.74
C GLU A 43 -4.49 16.71 -12.42
N LEU A 44 -5.83 16.68 -12.51
CA LEU A 44 -6.73 16.62 -11.37
C LEU A 44 -7.46 15.28 -11.32
N VAL A 45 -7.44 14.65 -10.16
CA VAL A 45 -8.19 13.42 -9.87
C VAL A 45 -9.27 13.75 -8.84
N VAL A 46 -10.53 13.47 -9.17
CA VAL A 46 -11.66 13.70 -8.25
C VAL A 46 -11.64 12.68 -7.13
N VAL A 47 -11.55 13.15 -5.89
CA VAL A 47 -11.60 12.32 -4.68
C VAL A 47 -13.02 12.30 -4.09
N ARG A 48 -13.73 13.43 -4.14
CA ARG A 48 -15.15 13.53 -3.75
C ARG A 48 -15.93 14.44 -4.69
N ALA A 49 -17.15 14.03 -5.03
CA ALA A 49 -18.04 14.81 -5.89
C ALA A 49 -18.77 15.91 -5.11
N ALA A 50 -19.01 17.04 -5.78
CA ALA A 50 -19.81 18.15 -5.29
C ALA A 50 -21.26 17.69 -5.07
N GLY A 51 -21.70 17.62 -3.81
CA GLY A 51 -23.06 17.21 -3.45
C GLY A 51 -23.19 16.42 -2.15
N ASP A 52 -22.09 15.93 -1.57
CA ASP A 52 -22.11 15.30 -0.24
C ASP A 52 -22.15 16.35 0.90
N GLU A 53 -23.09 17.30 0.81
CA GLU A 53 -23.47 18.18 1.93
C GLU A 53 -24.23 17.44 3.03
N ALA A 54 -24.51 16.14 2.86
CA ALA A 54 -25.04 15.30 3.92
C ALA A 54 -24.07 15.09 5.10
N VAL A 55 -22.78 15.43 4.95
CA VAL A 55 -21.74 15.18 5.98
C VAL A 55 -21.49 16.39 6.88
N ARG A 56 -22.06 17.57 6.60
CA ARG A 56 -21.95 18.72 7.53
C ARG A 56 -22.84 18.60 8.78
N ALA A 57 -23.82 17.70 8.79
CA ALA A 57 -24.58 17.36 10.00
C ALA A 57 -23.88 16.31 10.89
N ASP A 58 -22.72 15.79 10.47
CA ASP A 58 -21.99 14.73 11.17
C ASP A 58 -20.71 15.22 11.87
N ALA A 59 -20.61 16.53 12.17
CA ALA A 59 -19.58 17.05 13.07
C ALA A 59 -19.74 16.51 14.52
N PHE A 60 -20.89 15.94 14.87
CA PHE A 60 -21.19 15.29 16.15
C PHE A 60 -21.78 13.89 15.93
N GLY A 61 -21.04 13.04 15.20
CA GLY A 61 -21.42 11.70 14.78
C GLY A 61 -21.96 10.79 15.88
N GLY A 62 -23.29 10.68 15.99
CA GLY A 62 -23.94 9.80 16.96
C GLY A 62 -24.89 8.75 16.37
N THR A 63 -25.65 9.06 15.31
CA THR A 63 -26.89 8.29 15.04
C THR A 63 -26.97 7.57 13.70
N ARG A 64 -26.18 7.95 12.69
CA ARG A 64 -26.17 7.23 11.39
C ARG A 64 -25.22 6.04 11.35
N ARG A 65 -24.02 6.15 11.95
CA ARG A 65 -23.05 5.05 12.01
C ARG A 65 -23.62 3.80 12.69
N ALA A 66 -24.34 3.97 13.80
CA ALA A 66 -24.95 2.83 14.50
C ALA A 66 -26.01 2.10 13.67
N LYS A 67 -26.81 2.82 12.88
CA LYS A 67 -27.91 2.22 12.10
C LYS A 67 -27.42 1.57 10.81
N GLU A 68 -26.32 2.09 10.27
CA GLU A 68 -25.67 1.56 9.07
C GLU A 68 -24.76 0.36 9.40
N GLU A 69 -24.09 0.37 10.56
CA GLU A 69 -23.31 -0.78 11.07
C GLU A 69 -24.19 -1.99 11.40
N VAL A 70 -25.39 -1.80 11.94
CA VAL A 70 -26.31 -2.91 12.25
C VAL A 70 -26.83 -3.56 10.95
N LYS A 71 -27.20 -2.76 9.95
CA LYS A 71 -27.61 -3.30 8.64
C LYS A 71 -26.47 -3.93 7.85
N ALA A 72 -25.25 -3.41 7.96
CA ALA A 72 -24.07 -3.99 7.33
C ALA A 72 -23.67 -5.33 7.96
N LYS A 73 -23.84 -5.49 9.29
CA LYS A 73 -23.58 -6.76 10.01
C LYS A 73 -24.62 -7.84 9.75
N GLU A 74 -25.89 -7.48 9.58
CA GLU A 74 -26.96 -8.45 9.26
C GLU A 74 -26.87 -8.99 7.81
N GLN A 75 -26.27 -8.24 6.90
CA GLN A 75 -26.12 -8.62 5.49
C GLN A 75 -24.78 -9.29 5.15
N SER A 76 -23.79 -9.22 6.04
CA SER A 76 -22.51 -9.90 5.85
C SER A 76 -22.65 -11.39 6.15
N LYS A 77 -23.01 -12.20 5.14
CA LYS A 77 -22.68 -13.64 5.08
C LYS A 77 -21.17 -13.83 4.89
N PHE A 78 -20.35 -13.22 5.74
CA PHE A 78 -18.92 -13.49 5.80
C PHE A 78 -18.76 -14.83 6.50
N VAL A 79 -18.68 -15.90 5.72
CA VAL A 79 -17.96 -17.09 6.17
C VAL A 79 -16.51 -16.63 6.36
N PRO A 80 -15.92 -16.74 7.56
CA PRO A 80 -14.54 -16.35 7.75
C PRO A 80 -13.70 -17.18 6.79
N THR A 81 -13.16 -16.54 5.75
CA THR A 81 -12.08 -17.12 4.95
C THR A 81 -10.95 -17.36 5.93
N GLN A 82 -10.75 -18.63 6.29
CA GLN A 82 -9.56 -19.04 7.02
C GLN A 82 -8.39 -18.67 6.12
N VAL A 83 -7.73 -17.57 6.46
CA VAL A 83 -6.45 -17.23 5.85
C VAL A 83 -5.56 -18.43 6.18
N PRO A 84 -5.06 -19.19 5.18
CA PRO A 84 -4.11 -20.24 5.47
C PRO A 84 -2.95 -19.57 6.19
N GLU A 85 -2.74 -19.99 7.44
CA GLU A 85 -1.66 -19.51 8.29
C GLU A 85 -0.38 -19.64 7.47
N GLN A 86 0.28 -18.51 7.18
CA GLN A 86 1.55 -18.56 6.48
C GLN A 86 2.44 -19.51 7.29
N PRO A 87 3.10 -20.49 6.64
CA PRO A 87 3.99 -21.38 7.36
C PRO A 87 4.97 -20.50 8.12
N LYS A 88 4.87 -20.53 9.46
CA LYS A 88 5.80 -19.86 10.36
C LYS A 88 7.18 -20.25 9.86
N ALA A 89 8.01 -19.25 9.54
CA ALA A 89 9.40 -19.50 9.22
C ALA A 89 9.95 -20.46 10.29
N PRO A 90 10.65 -21.53 9.88
CA PRO A 90 11.13 -22.52 10.84
C PRO A 90 11.88 -21.77 11.94
N VAL A 91 11.46 -21.98 13.19
CA VAL A 91 12.16 -21.44 14.34
C VAL A 91 13.56 -22.02 14.26
N THR A 92 14.52 -21.21 13.82
CA THR A 92 15.87 -21.70 13.62
C THR A 92 16.50 -21.76 14.99
N GLU A 93 16.71 -22.99 15.47
CA GLU A 93 17.32 -23.22 16.78
C GLU A 93 18.77 -22.75 16.73
N GLU A 94 19.11 -21.76 17.56
CA GLU A 94 20.48 -21.30 17.68
C GLU A 94 21.38 -22.44 18.16
N THR A 95 22.48 -22.67 17.47
CA THR A 95 23.46 -23.66 17.90
C THR A 95 24.40 -23.04 18.93
N ALA A 96 24.82 -23.81 19.93
CA ALA A 96 25.78 -23.33 20.95
C ALA A 96 27.12 -22.86 20.35
N THR A 97 27.48 -23.36 19.16
CA THR A 97 28.70 -23.01 18.43
C THR A 97 28.54 -21.85 17.44
N GLY A 98 27.30 -21.49 17.06
CA GLY A 98 27.01 -20.51 15.99
C GLY A 98 27.15 -19.03 16.39
N ASN A 99 27.64 -18.72 17.59
CA ASN A 99 27.83 -17.34 18.08
C ASN A 99 29.03 -16.62 17.45
N ARG A 100 29.93 -17.34 16.77
CA ARG A 100 30.96 -16.72 15.93
C ARG A 100 30.49 -16.76 14.48
N MET A 101 30.50 -15.60 13.82
CA MET A 101 30.10 -15.51 12.42
C MET A 101 31.09 -16.29 11.55
N ASN A 102 30.57 -17.29 10.86
CA ASN A 102 31.32 -18.12 9.93
C ASN A 102 30.51 -18.25 8.65
N VAL A 103 31.03 -17.70 7.56
CA VAL A 103 30.40 -17.74 6.25
C VAL A 103 31.44 -18.18 5.24
N THR A 104 31.14 -19.25 4.51
CA THR A 104 32.05 -19.87 3.55
C THR A 104 31.43 -19.89 2.16
N LEU A 105 32.20 -19.52 1.14
CA LEU A 105 31.81 -19.70 -0.25
C LEU A 105 32.30 -21.08 -0.73
N ALA A 106 31.37 -21.95 -1.08
CA ALA A 106 31.64 -23.29 -1.58
C ALA A 106 31.36 -23.39 -3.08
N TYR A 107 32.22 -24.10 -3.80
CA TYR A 107 32.04 -24.43 -5.21
C TYR A 107 31.82 -25.93 -5.35
N LEU A 108 30.67 -26.33 -5.88
CA LEU A 108 30.31 -27.73 -6.07
C LEU A 108 30.26 -28.05 -7.57
N PRO A 109 31.02 -29.05 -8.06
CA PRO A 109 30.86 -29.51 -9.43
C PRO A 109 29.52 -30.24 -9.59
N VAL A 110 28.77 -29.90 -10.64
CA VAL A 110 27.51 -30.58 -10.98
C VAL A 110 27.77 -32.07 -11.27
N GLU A 111 28.93 -32.38 -11.86
CA GLU A 111 29.32 -33.74 -12.18
C GLU A 111 30.76 -34.06 -11.74
N LEU A 112 30.89 -34.84 -10.66
CA LEU A 112 32.16 -35.20 -10.02
C LEU A 112 33.16 -35.94 -10.93
N LYS A 113 32.67 -36.65 -11.96
CA LYS A 113 33.51 -37.46 -12.86
C LYS A 113 34.08 -36.67 -14.03
N HIS A 114 33.52 -35.50 -14.34
CA HIS A 114 33.90 -34.70 -15.50
C HIS A 114 34.34 -33.29 -15.09
N LEU A 115 35.31 -33.20 -14.18
CA LEU A 115 35.79 -31.93 -13.58
C LEU A 115 36.28 -30.90 -14.61
N ASN A 116 36.75 -31.34 -15.78
CA ASN A 116 37.29 -30.45 -16.82
C ASN A 116 36.20 -29.77 -17.68
N THR A 117 34.99 -30.33 -17.72
CA THR A 117 33.90 -29.85 -18.61
C THR A 117 32.61 -29.55 -17.85
N THR A 118 32.53 -29.94 -16.58
CA THR A 118 31.35 -29.71 -15.75
C THR A 118 31.21 -28.23 -15.35
N GLN A 119 29.99 -27.86 -15.02
CA GLN A 119 29.69 -26.55 -14.44
C GLN A 119 29.88 -26.61 -12.92
N PHE A 120 30.17 -25.45 -12.33
CA PHE A 120 30.28 -25.30 -10.89
C PHE A 120 29.15 -24.43 -10.38
N GLU A 121 28.50 -24.90 -9.32
CA GLU A 121 27.54 -24.14 -8.57
C GLU A 121 28.24 -23.46 -7.39
N ALA A 122 27.90 -22.20 -7.14
CA ALA A 122 28.45 -21.44 -6.02
C ALA A 122 27.39 -21.33 -4.91
N TYR A 123 27.77 -21.73 -3.71
CA TYR A 123 26.91 -21.72 -2.52
C TYR A 123 27.53 -20.84 -1.45
N LEU A 124 26.75 -19.90 -0.92
CA LEU A 124 27.11 -19.17 0.29
C LEU A 124 26.60 -19.96 1.50
N VAL A 125 27.51 -20.66 2.17
CA VAL A 125 27.20 -21.46 3.36
C VAL A 125 27.35 -20.58 4.58
N ASN A 126 26.24 -20.32 5.26
CA ASN A 126 26.22 -19.62 6.53
C ASN A 126 26.21 -20.66 7.67
N ASP A 127 27.34 -20.81 8.34
CA ASP A 127 27.53 -21.68 9.51
C ASP A 127 27.53 -20.83 10.79
N SER A 128 26.52 -19.98 10.93
CA SER A 128 26.34 -19.11 12.10
C SER A 128 24.88 -18.85 12.40
N ASN A 129 24.61 -18.34 13.60
CA ASN A 129 23.25 -18.03 14.05
C ASN A 129 22.71 -16.69 13.51
N TYR A 130 23.44 -16.02 12.60
CA TYR A 130 23.09 -14.71 12.05
C TYR A 130 22.37 -14.86 10.71
N PHE A 131 21.30 -14.09 10.45
CA PHE A 131 20.48 -14.16 9.22
C PHE A 131 20.54 -12.85 8.42
#